data_AF-A0AAU9NUA5-F1
#
_entry.id   AF-A0AAU9NUA5-F1
#
_cell.length_a   1.000
_cell.length_b   1.000
_cell.length_c   1.000
_cell.angle_alpha   90.00
_cell.angle_beta   90.00
_cell.angle_gamma   90.00
#
_symmetry.space_group_name_H-M   'P 1'
#
loop_
_entity.id
_entity.type
_entity.pdbx_description
1 polymer ?
#
loop_
_entity_poly.entity_id
_entity_poly.type
_entity_poly.pdbx_seq_one_letter_code
_entity_poly.pdbx_strand_id
1 'polypeptide(L)'
;MALVLLHLVFLTIFLHFIVAQQNTGSVTVGASLTATANIKPWLSSSGEFAFGFQQVQGINNFLLSIWYNKIPNRTIIRYPEEGWMVPTGSKVELLLGSGLVLLRAHMYGDLALYPVLHQVL
;
A
#
# COMPACT_ATOMS: atom_id res chain seq x y z
N MET A 1 -3.64 5.02 48.15
CA MET A 1 -4.64 4.35 47.27
C MET A 1 -4.69 5.02 45.89
N ALA A 2 -4.90 6.34 45.81
CA ALA A 2 -4.97 7.08 44.54
C ALA A 2 -3.68 7.02 43.68
N LEU A 3 -2.48 7.07 44.29
CA LEU A 3 -1.21 7.01 43.56
C LEU A 3 -0.99 5.65 42.86
N VAL A 4 -1.39 4.56 43.52
CA VAL A 4 -1.30 3.19 42.97
C VAL A 4 -2.26 3.04 41.79
N LEU A 5 -3.47 3.60 41.90
CA LEU A 5 -4.44 3.63 40.81
C LEU A 5 -3.92 4.43 39.60
N LEU A 6 -3.32 5.60 39.84
CA LEU A 6 -2.71 6.42 38.79
C LEU A 6 -1.55 5.69 38.08
N HIS A 7 -0.69 5.02 38.84
CA HIS A 7 0.39 4.20 38.27
C HIS A 7 -0.15 3.05 37.43
N LEU A 8 -1.21 2.37 37.90
CA LEU A 8 -1.82 1.27 37.14
C LEU A 8 -2.44 1.77 35.83
N VAL A 9 -3.11 2.92 35.84
CA VAL A 9 -3.64 3.57 34.64
C VAL A 9 -2.52 3.97 33.68
N PHE A 10 -1.43 4.53 34.19
CA PHE A 10 -0.29 4.89 33.34
C PHE A 10 0.37 3.64 32.72
N LEU A 11 0.51 2.57 33.50
CA LEU A 11 1.06 1.30 33.03
C LEU A 11 0.18 0.68 31.93
N THR A 12 -1.15 0.68 32.09
CA THR A 12 -2.04 0.14 31.05
C THR A 12 -1.98 0.96 29.77
N ILE A 13 -1.96 2.29 29.85
CA ILE A 13 -1.80 3.16 28.68
C ILE A 13 -0.46 2.88 27.98
N PHE A 14 0.62 2.76 28.76
CA PHE A 14 1.95 2.48 28.22
C PHE A 14 2.01 1.12 27.51
N LEU A 15 1.45 0.06 28.10
CA LEU A 15 1.39 -1.26 27.45
C LEU A 15 0.59 -1.24 26.14
N HIS A 16 -0.54 -0.52 26.07
CA HIS A 16 -1.31 -0.39 24.82
C HIS A 16 -0.50 0.29 23.72
N PHE A 17 0.34 1.27 24.06
CA PHE A 17 1.19 1.96 23.09
C PHE A 17 2.27 1.04 22.51
N ILE A 18 2.88 0.18 23.34
CA ILE A 18 3.87 -0.81 22.89
C ILE A 18 3.24 -1.84 21.95
N VAL A 19 2.04 -2.34 22.26
CA VAL A 19 1.32 -3.30 21.39
C VAL A 19 0.89 -2.65 20.07
N ALA A 20 0.50 -1.37 20.07
CA ALA A 20 0.13 -0.65 18.85
C ALA A 20 1.32 -0.43 17.87
N GLN A 21 2.57 -0.54 18.35
CA GLN A 21 3.78 -0.41 17.54
C GLN A 21 4.26 -1.72 16.89
N GLN A 22 3.48 -2.80 16.96
CA GLN A 22 3.84 -4.06 16.29
C GLN A 22 4.10 -3.83 14.79
N ASN A 23 5.28 -4.20 14.31
CA ASN A 23 5.71 -3.97 12.92
C ASN A 23 5.15 -5.02 11.94
N THR A 24 3.82 -5.14 11.86
CA THR A 24 3.15 -6.08 10.95
C THR A 24 3.00 -5.51 9.53
N GLY A 25 3.25 -4.22 9.33
CA GLY A 25 3.15 -3.55 8.03
C GLY A 25 4.41 -3.60 7.16
N SER A 26 5.41 -4.42 7.50
CA SER A 26 6.64 -4.52 6.71
C SER A 26 6.40 -5.30 5.40
N VAL A 27 6.90 -4.77 4.28
CA VAL A 27 6.85 -5.41 2.97
C VAL A 27 8.25 -5.98 2.66
N THR A 28 8.32 -7.27 2.32
CA THR A 28 9.60 -7.91 2.00
C THR A 28 10.06 -7.59 0.59
N VAL A 29 11.37 -7.59 0.36
CA VAL A 29 11.93 -7.56 -1.00
C VAL A 29 11.40 -8.75 -1.80
N GLY A 30 11.03 -8.51 -3.06
CA GLY A 30 10.35 -9.46 -3.94
C GLY A 30 8.83 -9.51 -3.76
N ALA A 31 8.27 -8.82 -2.76
CA ALA A 31 6.81 -8.70 -2.66
C ALA A 31 6.26 -7.85 -3.80
N SER A 32 5.07 -8.21 -4.26
CA SER A 32 4.40 -7.49 -5.34
C SER A 32 2.89 -7.43 -5.19
N LEU A 33 2.28 -6.42 -5.80
CA LEU A 33 0.85 -6.31 -6.00
C LEU A 33 0.55 -6.28 -7.50
N THR A 34 -0.56 -6.89 -7.91
CA THR A 34 -1.05 -6.84 -9.30
C THR A 34 -2.41 -6.17 -9.33
N ALA A 35 -2.58 -5.19 -10.21
CA ALA A 35 -3.78 -4.42 -10.42
C ALA A 35 -4.93 -5.33 -10.86
N THR A 36 -5.80 -5.66 -9.91
CA THR A 36 -6.99 -6.51 -10.09
C THR A 36 -8.09 -6.02 -9.14
N ALA A 37 -9.35 -6.33 -9.43
CA ALA A 37 -10.48 -5.82 -8.64
C ALA A 37 -10.46 -6.24 -7.15
N ASN A 38 -9.86 -7.39 -6.84
CA ASN A 38 -9.86 -7.99 -5.50
C ASN A 38 -8.47 -8.02 -4.83
N ILE A 39 -7.53 -7.20 -5.31
CA ILE A 39 -6.19 -7.15 -4.73
C ILE A 39 -6.25 -6.67 -3.27
N LYS A 40 -5.52 -7.35 -2.38
CA LYS A 40 -5.33 -6.88 -1.01
C LYS A 40 -4.15 -5.90 -0.99
N PRO A 41 -4.34 -4.66 -0.52
CA PRO A 41 -3.25 -3.70 -0.45
C PRO A 41 -2.25 -4.06 0.64
N TRP A 42 -1.09 -3.43 0.62
CA TRP A 42 -0.19 -3.43 1.77
C TRP A 42 -0.71 -2.45 2.81
N LEU A 43 -0.97 -2.96 4.01
CA LEU A 43 -1.47 -2.15 5.13
C LEU A 43 -0.30 -1.64 5.95
N SER A 44 -0.41 -0.41 6.44
CA SER A 44 0.45 0.05 7.53
C SER A 44 0.20 -0.81 8.77
N SER A 45 1.16 -0.88 9.69
CA SER A 45 1.02 -1.62 10.95
C SER A 45 -0.24 -1.25 11.76
N SER A 46 -0.65 0.02 11.69
CA SER A 46 -1.88 0.52 12.33
C SER A 46 -3.17 0.18 11.58
N GLY A 47 -3.06 -0.26 10.33
CA GLY A 47 -4.17 -0.45 9.39
C GLY A 47 -4.89 0.85 9.00
N GLU A 48 -4.42 2.02 9.45
CA GLU A 48 -4.99 3.33 9.11
C GLU A 48 -4.74 3.68 7.64
N PHE A 49 -3.56 3.32 7.14
CA PHE A 49 -3.15 3.59 5.77
C PHE A 49 -3.00 2.29 4.99
N ALA A 50 -3.20 2.40 3.69
CA ALA A 50 -2.95 1.33 2.74
C ALA A 50 -2.20 1.90 1.54
N PHE A 51 -1.32 1.07 0.98
CA PHE A 51 -0.60 1.31 -0.27
C PHE A 51 -0.95 0.20 -1.27
N GLY A 52 -1.18 0.58 -2.52
CA GLY A 52 -1.42 -0.36 -3.60
C GLY A 52 -2.25 0.23 -4.74
N PHE A 53 -2.90 -0.65 -5.49
CA PHE A 53 -3.75 -0.24 -6.60
C PHE A 53 -5.19 0.02 -6.13
N GLN A 54 -5.67 1.23 -6.38
CA GLN A 54 -7.07 1.60 -6.20
C GLN A 54 -7.73 1.79 -7.56
N GLN A 55 -8.87 1.14 -7.78
CA GLN A 55 -9.66 1.31 -8.98
C GLN A 55 -10.36 2.68 -8.93
N VAL A 56 -10.14 3.51 -9.95
CA VAL A 56 -10.62 4.91 -9.95
C VAL A 56 -11.70 5.16 -11.01
N GLN A 57 -11.66 4.47 -12.16
CA GLN A 57 -12.64 4.68 -13.24
C GLN A 57 -12.83 3.40 -14.07
N GLY A 58 -14.07 2.94 -14.26
CA GLY A 58 -14.35 1.73 -15.05
C GLY A 58 -13.63 0.48 -14.52
N ILE A 59 -13.58 -0.60 -15.31
CA ILE A 59 -13.07 -1.91 -14.86
C ILE A 59 -11.53 -2.02 -14.98
N ASN A 60 -10.92 -1.24 -15.86
CA ASN A 60 -9.52 -1.42 -16.25
C ASN A 60 -8.61 -0.24 -15.90
N ASN A 61 -9.03 0.72 -15.06
CA ASN A 61 -8.16 1.84 -14.68
C ASN A 61 -7.87 1.81 -13.17
N PHE A 62 -6.63 1.47 -12.86
CA PHE A 62 -6.10 1.44 -11.50
C PHE A 62 -5.10 2.56 -11.30
N LEU A 63 -5.10 3.16 -10.11
CA LEU A 63 -4.13 4.15 -9.68
C LEU A 63 -3.30 3.56 -8.55
N LEU A 64 -1.97 3.60 -8.67
CA LEU A 64 -1.10 3.29 -7.56
C LEU A 64 -1.12 4.46 -6.57
N SER A 65 -1.50 4.23 -5.33
CA SER A 65 -1.74 5.31 -4.37
C SER A 65 -1.59 4.88 -2.91
N ILE A 66 -1.66 5.87 -2.03
CA ILE A 66 -1.83 5.72 -0.59
C ILE A 66 -3.18 6.33 -0.21
N TRP A 67 -3.94 5.63 0.64
CA TRP A 67 -5.25 6.08 1.12
C TRP A 67 -5.49 5.75 2.59
N TYR A 68 -6.49 6.42 3.17
CA TYR A 68 -7.04 6.05 4.48
C TYR A 68 -7.89 4.79 4.37
N ASN A 69 -7.43 3.68 4.92
CA ASN A 69 -8.05 2.37 4.74
C ASN A 69 -9.31 2.17 5.60
N LYS A 70 -9.41 2.86 6.74
CA LYS A 70 -10.55 2.74 7.66
C LYS A 70 -11.73 3.68 7.33
N ILE A 71 -11.55 4.59 6.37
CA ILE A 71 -12.63 5.48 5.91
C ILE A 71 -13.35 4.79 4.75
N PRO A 72 -14.70 4.68 4.75
CA PRO A 72 -15.44 3.93 3.72
C PRO A 72 -15.13 4.34 2.29
N ASN A 73 -14.88 5.64 2.06
CA ASN A 73 -14.58 6.17 0.73
C ASN A 73 -13.12 5.95 0.29
N ARG A 74 -12.26 5.36 1.15
CA ARG A 74 -10.83 5.11 0.89
C ARG A 74 -10.14 6.31 0.25
N THR A 75 -10.25 7.44 0.94
CA THR A 75 -9.78 8.73 0.45
C THR A 75 -8.28 8.67 0.13
N ILE A 76 -7.94 8.89 -1.14
CA ILE A 76 -6.56 8.95 -1.61
C ILE A 76 -5.91 10.21 -1.02
N ILE A 77 -4.77 10.03 -0.36
CA ILE A 77 -3.98 11.12 0.21
C ILE A 77 -2.73 11.42 -0.61
N ARG A 78 -2.23 10.42 -1.34
CA ARG A 78 -1.04 10.57 -2.19
C ARG A 78 -1.10 9.60 -3.36
N TYR A 79 -0.65 10.07 -4.50
CA TYR A 79 -0.39 9.28 -5.69
C TYR A 79 0.85 9.88 -6.38
N PRO A 80 1.52 9.15 -7.29
CA PRO A 80 2.66 9.67 -8.04
C PRO A 80 2.25 10.93 -8.81
N GLU A 81 3.11 11.95 -8.85
CA GLU A 81 2.82 13.24 -9.50
C GLU A 81 2.39 13.09 -10.97
N GLU A 82 2.96 12.11 -11.66
CA GLU A 82 2.63 11.80 -13.04
C GLU A 82 1.21 11.24 -13.24
N GLY A 83 0.51 10.87 -12.15
CA GLY A 83 -0.92 10.59 -12.16
C GLY A 83 -1.34 9.38 -13.02
N TRP A 84 -0.41 8.46 -13.30
CA TRP A 84 -0.65 7.41 -14.27
C TRP A 84 -1.67 6.38 -13.81
N MET A 85 -2.82 6.38 -14.47
CA MET A 85 -3.70 5.22 -14.46
C MET A 85 -3.03 4.09 -15.24
N VAL A 86 -3.06 2.91 -14.65
CA VAL A 86 -2.51 1.70 -15.24
C VAL A 86 -3.60 0.67 -15.48
N PRO A 87 -3.44 -0.16 -16.54
CA PRO A 87 -4.39 -1.20 -16.84
C PRO A 87 -4.38 -2.35 -15.83
N THR A 88 -5.46 -3.11 -15.80
CA THR A 88 -5.53 -4.43 -15.16
C THR A 88 -4.32 -5.28 -15.54
N GLY A 89 -3.74 -5.99 -14.57
CA GLY A 89 -2.54 -6.81 -14.76
C GLY A 89 -1.23 -6.06 -14.55
N SER A 90 -1.25 -4.73 -14.43
CA SER A 90 -0.05 -3.98 -14.06
C SER A 90 0.44 -4.39 -12.67
N LYS A 91 1.74 -4.39 -12.44
CA LYS A 91 2.36 -4.93 -11.23
C LYS A 91 3.25 -3.87 -10.58
N VAL A 92 3.22 -3.77 -9.25
CA VAL A 92 4.25 -3.04 -8.49
C VAL A 92 5.03 -4.06 -7.68
N GLU A 93 6.35 -3.93 -7.67
CA GLU A 93 7.25 -4.86 -6.99
C GLU A 93 8.32 -4.12 -6.21
N LEU A 94 8.61 -4.57 -4.99
CA LEU A 94 9.71 -4.04 -4.18
C LEU A 94 10.99 -4.80 -4.51
N LEU A 95 11.89 -4.17 -5.25
CA LEU A 95 13.16 -4.75 -5.67
C LEU A 95 14.32 -4.30 -4.77
N LEU A 96 15.30 -5.20 -4.60
CA LEU A 96 16.52 -4.87 -3.87
C LEU A 96 17.29 -3.79 -4.64
N GLY A 97 17.69 -2.71 -3.96
CA GLY A 97 18.50 -1.64 -4.54
C GLY A 97 17.75 -0.67 -5.46
N SER A 98 16.61 -1.07 -6.03
CA SER A 98 15.79 -0.20 -6.89
C SER A 98 14.50 0.29 -6.24
N GLY A 99 14.14 -0.19 -5.05
CA GLY A 99 12.93 0.25 -4.37
C GLY A 99 11.66 -0.24 -5.07
N LEU A 100 10.61 0.59 -5.06
CA LEU A 100 9.33 0.25 -5.68
C LEU A 100 9.39 0.50 -7.19
N VAL A 101 9.13 -0.54 -7.98
CA VAL A 101 9.11 -0.47 -9.43
C VAL A 101 7.73 -0.82 -9.97
N LEU A 102 7.21 0.05 -10.83
CA LEU A 102 5.92 -0.14 -11.51
C LEU A 102 6.11 -0.75 -12.90
N LEU A 103 5.43 -1.85 -13.16
CA LEU A 103 5.39 -2.59 -14.41
C LEU A 103 3.99 -2.44 -15.02
N ARG A 104 3.88 -1.74 -16.16
CA ARG A 104 2.61 -1.54 -16.85
C ARG A 104 2.26 -2.77 -17.68
N ALA A 105 1.02 -3.28 -17.54
CA ALA A 105 0.53 -4.34 -18.43
C ALA A 105 0.19 -3.80 -19.82
N HIS A 106 0.39 -4.64 -20.84
CA HIS A 106 -0.05 -4.34 -22.20
C HIS A 106 -1.52 -4.73 -22.37
N MET A 107 -2.33 -3.84 -22.94
CA MET A 107 -3.78 -4.02 -23.09
C MET A 107 -4.19 -4.98 -24.22
N TYR A 108 -3.22 -5.59 -24.92
CA TYR A 108 -3.45 -6.54 -26.00
C TYR A 108 -2.39 -7.67 -25.93
N GLY A 109 -2.74 -8.89 -26.29
CA GLY A 109 -1.99 -10.10 -25.95
C GLY A 109 -0.49 -10.11 -26.31
N ASP A 110 0.26 -10.81 -25.45
CA ASP A 110 1.56 -11.45 -25.66
C ASP A 110 2.30 -11.12 -26.96
N LEU A 111 3.15 -10.09 -26.93
CA LEU A 111 4.40 -10.01 -27.69
C LEU A 111 5.38 -9.17 -26.88
N ALA A 112 6.44 -9.83 -26.38
CA ALA A 112 7.57 -9.18 -25.76
C ALA A 112 8.27 -8.19 -26.71
N LEU A 113 8.98 -7.24 -26.08
CA LEU A 113 10.00 -6.30 -26.60
C LEU A 113 9.53 -4.84 -26.63
N TYR A 114 9.89 -4.09 -25.59
CA TYR A 114 10.30 -2.65 -25.50
C TYR A 114 10.12 -2.19 -24.03
N PRO A 115 10.96 -1.27 -23.52
CA PRO A 115 11.37 -1.28 -22.13
C PRO A 115 10.19 -1.05 -21.20
N VAL A 116 10.04 -1.97 -20.26
CA VAL A 116 9.42 -1.70 -18.96
C VAL A 116 9.94 -0.34 -18.52
N LEU A 117 9.06 0.65 -18.42
CA LEU A 117 9.39 1.91 -17.76
C LEU A 117 9.69 1.56 -16.31
N HIS A 118 10.98 1.32 -16.03
CA HIS A 118 11.50 1.20 -14.68
C HIS A 118 11.40 2.57 -14.04
N GLN A 119 10.21 2.93 -13.58
CA GLN A 119 10.06 4.09 -12.73
C GLN A 119 10.23 3.62 -11.29
N VAL A 120 11.31 4.09 -10.68
CA VAL A 120 11.54 4.00 -9.25
C VAL A 120 10.65 5.06 -8.59
N LEU A 121 9.75 4.61 -7.73
CA LEU A 121 8.89 5.46 -6.90
C LEU A 121 9.56 5.86 -5.59
#